data_AF-A0A061DAR0-F1
#
_entry.id   AF-A0A061DAR0-F1
#
_cell.length_a   1.000
_cell.length_b   1.000
_cell.length_c   1.000
_cell.angle_alpha   90.00
_cell.angle_beta   90.00
_cell.angle_gamma   90.00
#
_symmetry.space_group_name_H-M   'P 1'
#
loop_
_entity.id
_entity.type
_entity.pdbx_description
1 polymer ?
#
loop_
_entity_poly.entity_id
_entity_poly.type
_entity_poly.pdbx_seq_one_letter_code
_entity_poly.pdbx_strand_id
1 'polypeptide(L)'
;MAIDPARHSMMLNKYQIASLVSFVCVVIPLSLIAYGLKFVVNKSELFILATVMGSAFAVLSAVSLYYYCSGLGYAAPADYTVHYGSVELSVASAWDEMCCKLDDIKEGMLLACSSGSLMRQIFFVSMETAFEHSLICFCVPLTALDRTLFPDRGILHAAIICSLLVSAGKFGGSVYGLYAAMCPPRNSRDVVPIRMTKVYSCLSLVALSICSYANDGDPYSTMVQMMVVGALIFTFFAFSAYPKAVVSSIMNVAILSHPLSYKIFDFVNTFAVICDIVLTIALTVFMNKAVGTVGINGTVVSVTVFYIFHTLYHVLIGIRLSDVSPESRMHSPHVPYGPPLGRL
;
A
#
# COMPACT_ATOMS: atom_id res chain seq x y z
N MET A 1 16.59 18.61 -9.92
CA MET A 1 16.90 17.57 -10.92
C MET A 1 15.65 16.72 -11.12
N ALA A 2 15.02 16.75 -12.29
CA ALA A 2 13.89 15.87 -12.58
C ALA A 2 14.39 14.42 -12.63
N ILE A 3 13.73 13.51 -11.92
CA ILE A 3 14.04 12.07 -11.97
C ILE A 3 13.62 11.58 -13.35
N ASP A 4 14.58 11.09 -14.13
CA ASP A 4 14.33 10.44 -15.42
C ASP A 4 13.26 9.32 -15.27
N PRO A 5 12.19 9.31 -16.09
CA PRO A 5 11.18 8.26 -16.09
C PRO A 5 11.77 6.83 -16.11
N ALA A 6 12.89 6.63 -16.80
CA ALA A 6 13.59 5.34 -16.81
C ALA A 6 14.16 4.97 -15.43
N ARG A 7 14.71 5.94 -14.69
CA ARG A 7 15.17 5.75 -13.31
C ARG A 7 14.01 5.49 -12.36
N HIS A 8 12.88 6.18 -12.53
CA HIS A 8 11.68 5.94 -11.71
C HIS A 8 11.12 4.53 -11.93
N SER A 9 11.03 4.07 -13.19
CA SER A 9 10.63 2.69 -13.52
C SER A 9 11.59 1.65 -12.91
N MET A 10 12.91 1.89 -13.01
CA MET A 10 13.91 1.02 -12.39
C MET A 10 13.77 0.95 -10.86
N MET A 11 13.54 2.08 -10.19
CA MET A 11 13.32 2.13 -8.73
C MET A 11 12.04 1.39 -8.33
N LEU A 12 10.95 1.58 -9.07
CA LEU A 12 9.68 0.89 -8.82
C LEU A 12 9.84 -0.64 -8.97
N ASN A 13 10.55 -1.09 -9.99
CA ASN A 13 10.79 -2.51 -10.23
C ASN A 13 11.67 -3.12 -9.12
N LYS A 14 12.71 -2.40 -8.68
CA LYS A 14 13.54 -2.81 -7.51
C LYS A 14 12.72 -2.89 -6.23
N TYR A 15 11.81 -1.95 -5.99
CA TYR A 15 10.92 -1.98 -4.84
C TYR A 15 9.95 -3.17 -4.89
N GLN A 16 9.35 -3.45 -6.05
CA GLN A 16 8.47 -4.61 -6.22
C GLN A 16 9.21 -5.93 -6.01
N ILE A 17 10.43 -6.06 -6.54
CA ILE A 17 11.28 -7.23 -6.32
C ILE A 17 11.65 -7.34 -4.84
N ALA A 18 12.05 -6.26 -4.17
CA ALA A 18 12.35 -6.27 -2.75
C ALA A 18 11.13 -6.66 -1.90
N SER A 19 9.94 -6.17 -2.25
CA SER A 19 8.67 -6.57 -1.64
C SER A 19 8.39 -8.06 -1.85
N LEU A 20 8.58 -8.59 -3.06
CA LEU A 20 8.39 -10.01 -3.36
C LEU A 20 9.41 -10.91 -2.63
N VAL A 21 10.67 -10.45 -2.54
CA VAL A 21 11.78 -11.17 -1.89
C VAL A 21 11.60 -11.16 -0.37
N SER A 22 11.33 -10.01 0.24
CA SER A 22 10.98 -9.94 1.67
C SER A 22 9.78 -10.82 1.99
N PHE A 23 8.81 -10.90 1.08
CA PHE A 23 7.65 -11.74 1.21
C PHE A 23 7.99 -13.26 1.21
N VAL A 24 8.65 -13.76 0.15
CA VAL A 24 8.98 -15.20 0.00
C VAL A 24 10.05 -15.64 0.99
N CYS A 25 11.05 -14.80 1.27
CA CYS A 25 12.22 -15.17 2.05
C CYS A 25 12.07 -14.93 3.56
N VAL A 26 11.05 -14.20 4.02
CA VAL A 26 10.86 -13.89 5.44
C VAL A 26 9.56 -14.47 5.97
N VAL A 27 8.41 -14.16 5.35
CA VAL A 27 7.10 -14.54 5.89
C VAL A 27 6.88 -16.06 5.86
N ILE A 28 7.10 -16.71 4.72
CA ILE A 28 6.88 -18.16 4.57
C ILE A 28 7.84 -18.96 5.49
N PRO A 29 9.15 -18.68 5.54
CA PRO A 29 10.06 -19.37 6.45
C PRO A 29 9.69 -19.17 7.92
N LEU A 30 9.32 -17.96 8.34
CA LEU A 30 8.89 -17.71 9.72
C LEU A 30 7.64 -18.51 10.08
N SER A 31 6.65 -18.60 9.18
CA SER A 31 5.44 -19.40 9.40
C SER A 31 5.74 -20.90 9.48
N LEU A 32 6.68 -21.40 8.68
CA LEU A 32 7.16 -22.79 8.75
C LEU A 32 7.93 -23.07 10.04
N ILE A 33 8.80 -22.14 10.47
CA ILE A 33 9.53 -22.25 11.74
C ILE A 33 8.55 -22.24 12.92
N ALA A 34 7.57 -21.34 12.91
CA ALA A 34 6.53 -21.28 13.95
C ALA A 34 5.72 -22.59 14.02
N TYR A 35 5.36 -23.14 12.86
CA TYR A 35 4.68 -24.42 12.78
C TYR A 35 5.56 -25.57 13.28
N GLY A 36 6.82 -25.64 12.87
CA GLY A 36 7.77 -26.66 13.33
C GLY A 36 8.03 -26.59 14.84
N LEU A 37 8.19 -25.39 15.40
CA LEU A 37 8.38 -25.18 16.83
C LEU A 37 7.18 -25.70 17.65
N LYS A 38 5.96 -25.67 17.11
CA LYS A 38 4.79 -26.25 17.78
C LYS A 38 4.96 -27.74 18.09
N PHE A 39 5.63 -28.49 17.22
CA PHE A 39 5.83 -29.94 17.40
C PHE A 39 7.08 -30.27 18.22
N VAL A 40 8.07 -29.38 18.22
CA VAL A 40 9.36 -29.60 18.90
C VAL A 40 9.32 -29.09 20.35
N VAL A 41 8.59 -28.00 20.60
CA VAL A 41 8.65 -27.27 21.87
C VAL A 41 7.34 -27.44 22.63
N ASN A 42 7.40 -28.07 23.82
CA ASN A 42 6.26 -28.19 24.73
C ASN A 42 6.05 -26.88 25.52
N LYS A 43 5.75 -25.79 24.82
CA LYS A 43 5.45 -24.47 25.39
C LYS A 43 4.10 -23.98 24.88
N SER A 44 3.56 -22.95 25.53
CA SER A 44 2.30 -22.34 25.09
C SER A 44 2.44 -21.72 23.70
N GLU A 45 1.36 -21.80 22.91
CA GLU A 45 1.29 -21.22 21.57
C GLU A 45 1.62 -19.71 21.55
N LEU A 46 1.21 -18.99 22.60
CA LEU A 46 1.51 -17.56 22.79
C LEU A 46 3.01 -17.30 22.90
N PHE A 47 3.74 -18.16 23.62
CA PHE A 47 5.18 -18.03 23.80
C PHE A 47 5.93 -18.27 22.48
N ILE A 48 5.51 -19.29 21.72
CA ILE A 48 6.08 -19.57 20.39
C ILE A 48 5.84 -18.39 19.46
N LEU A 49 4.61 -17.86 19.42
CA LEU A 49 4.25 -16.71 18.60
C LEU A 49 5.07 -15.47 18.98
N ALA A 50 5.16 -15.14 20.27
CA ALA A 50 5.92 -14.00 20.77
C ALA A 50 7.41 -14.10 20.41
N THR A 51 7.98 -15.31 20.49
CA THR A 51 9.39 -15.55 20.15
C THR A 51 9.62 -15.37 18.64
N VAL A 52 8.76 -15.96 17.80
CA VAL A 52 8.87 -15.83 16.34
C VAL A 52 8.69 -14.38 15.91
N MET A 53 7.67 -13.69 16.40
CA MET A 53 7.45 -12.28 16.08
C MET A 53 8.58 -11.39 16.58
N GLY A 54 9.05 -11.59 17.82
CA GLY A 54 10.17 -10.84 18.37
C GLY A 54 11.44 -11.01 17.54
N SER A 55 11.74 -12.24 17.11
CA SER A 55 12.89 -12.52 16.23
C SER A 55 12.74 -11.86 14.85
N ALA A 56 11.54 -11.88 14.27
CA ALA A 56 11.25 -11.26 12.99
C ALA A 56 11.44 -9.73 13.06
N PHE A 57 10.91 -9.09 14.10
CA PHE A 57 11.09 -7.65 14.32
C PHE A 57 12.56 -7.29 14.53
N ALA A 58 13.31 -8.09 15.30
CA ALA A 58 14.73 -7.85 15.50
C ALA A 58 15.52 -7.92 14.18
N VAL A 59 15.27 -8.95 13.36
CA VAL A 59 15.92 -9.11 12.05
C VAL A 59 15.55 -7.97 11.10
N LEU A 60 14.26 -7.66 10.96
CA LEU A 60 13.79 -6.56 10.09
C LEU A 60 14.34 -5.20 10.55
N SER A 61 14.42 -4.97 11.86
CA SER A 61 15.01 -3.75 12.41
C SER A 61 16.51 -3.67 12.12
N ALA A 62 17.24 -4.78 12.24
CA ALA A 62 18.66 -4.84 11.90
C ALA A 62 18.90 -4.60 10.41
N VAL A 63 18.06 -5.17 9.53
CA VAL A 63 18.12 -4.94 8.07
C VAL A 63 17.82 -3.49 7.73
N SER A 64 16.76 -2.92 8.34
CA SER A 64 16.41 -1.50 8.15
C SER A 64 17.55 -0.58 8.60
N LEU A 65 18.11 -0.83 9.78
CA LEU A 65 19.26 -0.09 10.30
C LEU A 65 20.48 -0.21 9.38
N TYR A 66 20.76 -1.42 8.88
CA TYR A 66 21.84 -1.63 7.92
C TYR A 66 21.66 -0.80 6.64
N TYR A 67 20.46 -0.80 6.05
CA TYR A 67 20.17 0.01 4.87
C TYR A 67 20.25 1.51 5.16
N TYR A 68 19.80 1.95 6.34
CA TYR A 68 19.93 3.32 6.77
C TYR A 68 21.41 3.75 6.90
N CYS A 69 22.22 2.99 7.64
CA CYS A 69 23.66 3.25 7.80
C CYS A 69 24.41 3.19 6.46
N SER A 70 24.07 2.24 5.59
CA SER A 70 24.69 2.12 4.28
C SER A 70 24.25 3.25 3.33
N GLY A 71 22.98 3.66 3.38
CA GLY A 71 22.41 4.72 2.54
C GLY A 71 22.94 6.12 2.90
N LEU A 72 23.23 6.36 4.18
CA LEU A 72 23.90 7.58 4.65
C LEU A 72 25.24 7.83 3.95
N GLY A 73 25.99 6.77 3.64
CA GLY A 73 27.26 6.87 2.92
C GLY A 73 27.13 7.30 1.46
N TYR A 74 25.98 7.05 0.82
CA TYR A 74 25.72 7.43 -0.58
C TYR A 74 24.99 8.78 -0.72
N ALA A 75 24.34 9.25 0.35
CA ALA A 75 23.63 10.53 0.37
C ALA A 75 24.56 11.73 0.65
N ALA A 76 25.81 11.50 1.06
CA ALA A 76 26.82 12.55 1.20
C ALA A 76 27.27 13.00 -0.20
N PRO A 77 26.95 14.23 -0.65
CA PRO A 77 27.46 14.75 -1.91
C PRO A 77 28.97 14.92 -1.79
N ALA A 78 29.75 14.47 -2.78
CA ALA A 78 31.21 14.58 -2.79
C ALA A 78 31.73 16.03 -2.63
N ASP A 79 30.88 17.03 -2.93
CA ASP A 79 31.20 18.46 -2.84
C ASP A 79 30.44 19.21 -1.74
N TYR A 80 29.52 18.56 -1.02
CA TYR A 80 29.11 19.06 0.29
C TYR A 80 29.98 18.33 1.30
N THR A 81 31.13 18.93 1.60
CA THR A 81 31.65 18.86 2.96
C THR A 81 30.47 19.17 3.86
N VAL A 82 29.84 18.13 4.41
CA VAL A 82 28.98 18.24 5.57
C VAL A 82 29.87 18.97 6.55
N HIS A 83 29.66 20.27 6.69
CA HIS A 83 30.11 20.98 7.86
C HIS A 83 29.39 20.24 8.99
N TYR A 84 30.05 19.21 9.53
CA TYR A 84 29.92 18.77 10.90
C TYR A 84 30.46 19.90 11.79
N GLY A 85 30.03 21.14 11.55
CA GLY A 85 29.93 22.11 12.61
C GLY A 85 28.84 21.53 13.48
N SER A 86 29.25 20.98 14.62
CA SER A 86 28.41 20.66 15.78
C SER A 86 26.94 20.97 15.52
N VAL A 87 26.20 20.01 14.94
CA VAL A 87 24.75 20.06 15.02
C VAL A 87 24.48 19.81 16.49
N GLU A 88 24.51 20.88 17.27
CA GLU A 88 23.86 20.92 18.56
C GLU A 88 22.39 20.68 18.23
N LEU A 89 22.00 19.40 18.24
CA LEU A 89 20.62 18.93 18.19
C LEU A 89 19.95 19.41 19.48
N SER A 90 19.72 20.72 19.54
CA SER A 90 18.91 21.33 20.56
C SER A 90 17.46 21.03 20.24
N VAL A 91 16.63 20.92 21.27
CA VAL A 91 15.18 20.76 21.09
C VAL A 91 14.61 21.93 20.28
N ALA A 92 15.20 23.13 20.42
CA ALA A 92 14.82 24.32 19.66
C ALA A 92 15.10 24.17 18.16
N SER A 93 16.30 23.71 17.77
CA SER A 93 16.62 23.49 16.36
C SER A 93 15.79 22.39 15.72
N ALA A 94 15.49 21.32 16.47
CA ALA A 94 14.58 20.26 16.01
C ALA A 94 13.14 20.75 15.88
N TRP A 95 12.69 21.63 16.77
CA TRP A 95 11.38 22.27 16.71
C TRP A 95 11.26 23.22 15.51
N ASP A 96 12.27 24.05 15.27
CA ASP A 96 12.32 24.95 14.12
C ASP A 96 12.30 24.15 12.80
N GLU A 97 13.08 23.07 12.71
CA GLU A 97 13.04 22.16 11.56
C GLU A 97 11.67 21.52 11.36
N MET A 98 11.03 21.07 12.45
CA MET A 98 9.66 20.52 12.41
C MET A 98 8.64 21.58 11.94
N CYS A 99 8.73 22.82 12.42
CA CYS A 99 7.87 23.93 11.98
C CYS A 99 8.06 24.23 10.50
N CYS A 100 9.31 24.34 10.03
CA CYS A 100 9.60 24.53 8.60
C CYS A 100 9.04 23.38 7.75
N LYS A 101 9.14 22.14 8.23
CA LYS A 101 8.56 20.97 7.55
C LYS A 101 7.04 21.00 7.49
N LEU A 102 6.38 21.45 8.55
CA LEU A 102 4.92 21.63 8.55
C LEU A 102 4.48 22.71 7.55
N ASP A 103 5.24 23.79 7.44
CA ASP A 103 4.99 24.85 6.45
C ASP A 103 5.17 24.31 5.02
N ASP A 104 6.22 23.53 4.75
CA ASP A 104 6.41 22.85 3.47
C ASP A 104 5.24 21.91 3.12
N ILE A 105 4.75 21.13 4.09
CA ILE A 105 3.58 20.24 3.92
C ILE A 105 2.32 21.07 3.61
N LYS A 106 2.11 22.17 4.32
CA LYS A 106 0.97 23.07 4.11
C LYS A 106 1.00 23.70 2.72
N GLU A 107 2.16 24.16 2.27
CA GLU A 107 2.33 24.66 0.91
C GLU A 107 2.09 23.57 -0.14
N GLY A 108 2.62 22.36 0.08
CA GLY A 108 2.36 21.18 -0.74
C GLY A 108 0.86 20.87 -0.87
N MET A 109 0.12 20.96 0.23
CA MET A 109 -1.34 20.81 0.26
C MET A 109 -2.04 21.87 -0.60
N LEU A 110 -1.68 23.15 -0.43
CA LEU A 110 -2.28 24.25 -1.20
C LEU A 110 -2.02 24.09 -2.70
N LEU A 111 -0.82 23.65 -3.08
CA LEU A 111 -0.46 23.32 -4.47
C LEU A 111 -1.26 22.15 -5.02
N ALA A 112 -1.46 21.09 -4.23
CA ALA A 112 -2.29 19.95 -4.62
C ALA A 112 -3.76 20.35 -4.82
N CYS A 113 -4.31 21.14 -3.89
CA CYS A 113 -5.68 21.64 -3.92
C CYS A 113 -5.93 22.59 -5.10
N SER A 114 -4.98 23.49 -5.42
CA SER A 114 -5.13 24.44 -6.52
C SER A 114 -5.20 23.74 -7.89
N SER A 115 -4.55 22.58 -8.03
CA SER A 115 -4.62 21.79 -9.27
C SER A 115 -5.91 20.96 -9.39
N GLY A 116 -6.66 20.73 -8.31
CA GLY A 116 -7.95 20.00 -8.26
C GLY A 116 -7.88 18.51 -8.63
N SER A 117 -7.40 18.19 -9.84
CA SER A 117 -7.16 16.84 -10.34
C SER A 117 -6.10 16.10 -9.52
N LEU A 118 -5.00 16.78 -9.16
CA LEU A 118 -3.92 16.21 -8.35
C LEU A 118 -4.42 15.79 -6.96
N MET A 119 -5.17 16.66 -6.27
CA MET A 119 -5.75 16.30 -4.95
C MET A 119 -6.69 15.10 -5.04
N ARG A 120 -7.48 14.97 -6.12
CA ARG A 120 -8.34 13.78 -6.32
C ARG A 120 -7.53 12.49 -6.51
N GLN A 121 -6.40 12.57 -7.22
CA GLN A 121 -5.49 11.42 -7.41
C GLN A 121 -4.84 11.03 -6.09
N ILE A 122 -4.34 12.01 -5.33
CA ILE A 122 -3.75 11.81 -4.00
C ILE A 122 -4.77 11.16 -3.06
N PHE A 123 -5.98 11.71 -3.01
CA PHE A 123 -7.06 11.18 -2.19
C PHE A 123 -7.39 9.74 -2.57
N PHE A 124 -7.53 9.44 -3.86
CA PHE A 124 -7.80 8.08 -4.32
C PHE A 124 -6.71 7.10 -3.90
N VAL A 125 -5.44 7.41 -4.20
CA VAL A 125 -4.32 6.50 -3.88
C VAL A 125 -4.20 6.30 -2.37
N SER A 126 -4.38 7.37 -1.59
CA SER A 126 -4.30 7.32 -0.13
C SER A 126 -5.42 6.47 0.46
N MET A 127 -6.67 6.71 0.05
CA MET A 127 -7.81 5.93 0.52
C MET A 127 -7.71 4.46 0.12
N GLU A 128 -7.36 4.17 -1.14
CA GLU A 128 -7.19 2.78 -1.60
C GLU A 128 -6.10 2.03 -0.85
N THR A 129 -5.00 2.72 -0.51
CA THR A 129 -3.93 2.13 0.30
C THR A 129 -4.40 1.89 1.73
N ALA A 130 -5.09 2.85 2.34
CA ALA A 130 -5.69 2.70 3.66
C ALA A 130 -6.69 1.56 3.71
N PHE A 131 -7.53 1.41 2.69
CA PHE A 131 -8.48 0.31 2.59
C PHE A 131 -7.78 -1.05 2.51
N GLU A 132 -6.73 -1.16 1.70
CA GLU A 132 -5.93 -2.37 1.65
C GLU A 132 -5.30 -2.69 3.02
N HIS A 133 -4.70 -1.70 3.68
CA HIS A 133 -4.11 -1.86 5.00
C HIS A 133 -5.14 -2.30 6.04
N SER A 134 -6.32 -1.71 6.02
CA SER A 134 -7.38 -2.10 6.95
C SER A 134 -7.91 -3.52 6.72
N LEU A 135 -7.98 -3.99 5.46
CA LEU A 135 -8.30 -5.40 5.18
C LEU A 135 -7.25 -6.36 5.73
N ILE A 136 -5.96 -6.01 5.63
CA ILE A 136 -4.86 -6.79 6.23
C ILE A 136 -4.97 -6.79 7.76
N CYS A 137 -5.33 -5.67 8.36
CA CYS A 137 -5.38 -5.53 9.83
C CYS A 137 -6.63 -6.14 10.47
N PHE A 138 -7.76 -6.19 9.75
CA PHE A 138 -9.04 -6.60 10.34
C PHE A 138 -9.66 -7.80 9.62
N CYS A 139 -9.97 -7.69 8.33
CA CYS A 139 -10.68 -8.76 7.63
C CYS A 139 -9.89 -10.06 7.57
N VAL A 140 -8.62 -10.02 7.16
CA VAL A 140 -7.82 -11.24 7.05
C VAL A 140 -7.62 -11.94 8.41
N PRO A 141 -7.27 -11.23 9.51
CA PRO A 141 -7.21 -11.83 10.83
C PRO A 141 -8.55 -12.37 11.34
N LEU A 142 -9.66 -11.64 11.13
CA LEU A 142 -10.99 -12.09 11.54
C LEU A 142 -11.42 -13.34 10.76
N THR A 143 -11.19 -13.39 9.45
CA THR A 143 -11.43 -14.59 8.63
C THR A 143 -10.56 -15.76 9.08
N ALA A 144 -9.30 -15.52 9.48
CA ALA A 144 -8.41 -16.58 9.98
C ALA A 144 -8.80 -17.10 11.38
N LEU A 145 -9.47 -16.28 12.19
CA LEU A 145 -9.98 -16.63 13.53
C LEU A 145 -11.40 -17.24 13.49
N ASP A 146 -12.09 -17.14 12.36
CA ASP A 146 -13.43 -17.66 12.20
C ASP A 146 -13.44 -19.20 12.26
N ARG A 147 -14.04 -19.73 13.32
CA ARG A 147 -14.12 -21.17 13.59
C ARG A 147 -15.05 -21.89 12.62
N THR A 148 -15.93 -21.18 11.92
CA THR A 148 -16.79 -21.77 10.87
C THR A 148 -15.99 -22.06 9.60
N LEU A 149 -14.99 -21.24 9.28
CA LEU A 149 -14.09 -21.42 8.14
C LEU A 149 -12.89 -22.31 8.47
N PHE A 150 -12.38 -22.24 9.70
CA PHE A 150 -11.20 -23.00 10.13
C PHE A 150 -11.46 -23.68 11.48
N PRO A 151 -12.12 -24.86 11.50
CA PRO A 151 -12.47 -25.55 12.74
C PRO A 151 -11.23 -26.01 13.53
N ASP A 152 -11.31 -25.87 14.86
CA ASP A 152 -10.40 -26.42 15.87
C ASP A 152 -8.90 -26.12 15.71
N ARG A 153 -8.57 -24.83 15.62
CA ARG A 153 -7.20 -24.38 15.44
C ARG A 153 -6.84 -23.29 16.45
N GLY A 154 -5.87 -23.59 17.31
CA GLY A 154 -5.35 -22.65 18.32
C GLY A 154 -4.81 -21.35 17.73
N ILE A 155 -4.51 -20.37 18.59
CA ILE A 155 -4.09 -19.01 18.21
C ILE A 155 -2.90 -19.04 17.24
N LEU A 156 -1.97 -19.99 17.42
CA LEU A 156 -0.81 -20.12 16.53
C LEU A 156 -1.21 -20.54 15.11
N HIS A 157 -2.20 -21.42 14.96
CA HIS A 157 -2.69 -21.82 13.65
C HIS A 157 -3.43 -20.68 12.95
N ALA A 158 -4.27 -19.94 13.67
CA ALA A 158 -4.93 -18.75 13.12
C ALA A 158 -3.90 -17.70 12.66
N ALA A 159 -2.82 -17.50 13.43
CA ALA A 159 -1.73 -16.61 13.03
C ALA A 159 -1.01 -17.10 11.75
N ILE A 160 -0.77 -18.40 11.61
CA ILE A 160 -0.18 -18.99 10.39
C ILE A 160 -1.13 -18.82 9.19
N ILE A 161 -2.42 -19.12 9.34
CA ILE A 161 -3.41 -18.93 8.28
C ILE A 161 -3.47 -17.46 7.88
N CYS A 162 -3.57 -16.55 8.85
CA CYS A 162 -3.54 -15.11 8.60
C CYS A 162 -2.30 -14.71 7.80
N SER A 163 -1.11 -15.16 8.22
CA SER A 163 0.14 -14.88 7.51
C SER A 163 0.09 -15.36 6.05
N LEU A 164 -0.47 -16.55 5.79
CA LEU A 164 -0.59 -17.15 4.46
C LEU A 164 -1.68 -16.50 3.59
N LEU A 165 -2.71 -15.93 4.19
CA LEU A 165 -3.73 -15.16 3.48
C LEU A 165 -3.21 -13.76 3.11
N VAL A 166 -2.56 -13.06 4.05
CA VAL A 166 -1.88 -11.77 3.77
C VAL A 166 -0.82 -11.97 2.69
N SER A 167 -0.09 -13.08 2.78
CA SER A 167 0.87 -13.55 1.78
C SER A 167 0.28 -13.65 0.38
N ALA A 168 -0.83 -14.38 0.24
CA ALA A 168 -1.52 -14.54 -1.03
C ALA A 168 -1.98 -13.18 -1.59
N GLY A 169 -2.47 -12.28 -0.73
CA GLY A 169 -2.83 -10.91 -1.11
C GLY A 169 -1.63 -10.13 -1.66
N LYS A 170 -0.54 -10.02 -0.90
CA LYS A 170 0.66 -9.27 -1.34
C LYS A 170 1.30 -9.86 -2.59
N PHE A 171 1.29 -11.18 -2.75
CA PHE A 171 1.72 -11.84 -3.97
C PHE A 171 0.85 -11.44 -5.17
N GLY A 172 -0.48 -11.47 -5.03
CA GLY A 172 -1.40 -11.02 -6.09
C GLY A 172 -1.20 -9.56 -6.48
N GLY A 173 -1.10 -8.67 -5.50
CA GLY A 173 -0.82 -7.26 -5.74
C GLY A 173 0.52 -7.02 -6.44
N SER A 174 1.55 -7.81 -6.13
CA SER A 174 2.86 -7.71 -6.77
C SER A 174 2.85 -8.20 -8.22
N VAL A 175 2.21 -9.36 -8.50
CA VAL A 175 2.09 -9.91 -9.86
C VAL A 175 1.35 -8.94 -10.77
N TYR A 176 0.21 -8.43 -10.31
CA TYR A 176 -0.60 -7.52 -11.12
C TYR A 176 -0.02 -6.10 -11.18
N GLY A 177 0.72 -5.68 -10.14
CA GLY A 177 1.52 -4.46 -10.14
C GLY A 177 2.68 -4.50 -11.14
N LEU A 178 3.34 -5.65 -11.28
CA LEU A 178 4.37 -5.87 -12.30
C LEU A 178 3.76 -5.87 -13.71
N TYR A 179 2.61 -6.52 -13.88
CA TYR A 179 1.85 -6.48 -15.13
C TYR A 179 1.48 -5.03 -15.51
N ALA A 180 0.99 -4.23 -14.56
CA ALA A 180 0.67 -2.83 -14.78
C ALA A 180 1.89 -2.00 -15.21
N ALA A 181 3.07 -2.31 -14.65
CA ALA A 181 4.32 -1.65 -15.01
C ALA A 181 4.82 -2.05 -16.41
N MET A 182 4.60 -3.30 -16.83
CA MET A 182 4.97 -3.80 -18.17
C MET A 182 4.01 -3.33 -19.27
N CYS A 183 2.74 -3.15 -18.92
CA CYS A 183 1.67 -2.75 -19.84
C CYS A 183 1.09 -1.38 -19.42
N PRO A 184 1.87 -0.28 -19.49
CA PRO A 184 1.36 1.03 -19.14
C PRO A 184 0.20 1.41 -20.08
N PRO A 185 -0.84 2.09 -19.58
CA PRO A 185 -1.97 2.52 -20.40
C PRO A 185 -1.46 3.40 -21.55
N ARG A 186 -1.81 3.05 -22.79
CA ARG A 186 -1.34 3.74 -23.99
C ARG A 186 -2.08 5.06 -24.23
N ASN A 187 -3.28 5.22 -23.65
CA ASN A 187 -4.09 6.43 -23.79
C ASN A 187 -4.78 6.82 -22.48
N SER A 188 -4.97 8.13 -22.27
CA SER A 188 -5.76 8.71 -21.17
C SER A 188 -7.25 8.31 -21.18
N ARG A 189 -7.70 7.63 -22.25
CA ARG A 189 -9.06 7.10 -22.44
C ARG A 189 -9.26 5.66 -21.93
N ASP A 190 -8.22 4.98 -21.46
CA ASP A 190 -8.30 3.61 -20.92
C ASP A 190 -8.89 3.58 -19.49
N VAL A 191 -10.03 4.24 -19.28
CA VAL A 191 -10.77 4.28 -18.00
C VAL A 191 -11.53 2.97 -17.76
N VAL A 192 -11.90 2.27 -18.83
CA VAL A 192 -12.64 1.00 -18.80
C VAL A 192 -11.90 -0.10 -18.02
N PRO A 193 -10.61 -0.41 -18.27
CA PRO A 193 -9.89 -1.42 -17.49
C PRO A 193 -9.76 -1.05 -16.01
N ILE A 194 -9.66 0.24 -15.67
CA ILE A 194 -9.63 0.72 -14.27
C ILE A 194 -10.96 0.46 -13.58
N ARG A 195 -12.09 0.74 -14.25
CA ARG A 195 -13.42 0.46 -13.70
C ARG A 195 -13.68 -1.04 -13.55
N MET A 196 -13.33 -1.83 -14.55
CA MET A 196 -13.55 -3.28 -14.52
C MET A 196 -12.72 -3.98 -13.43
N THR A 197 -11.46 -3.59 -13.26
CA THR A 197 -10.61 -4.12 -12.17
C THR A 197 -11.19 -3.77 -10.78
N LYS A 198 -11.75 -2.58 -10.60
CA LYS A 198 -12.48 -2.24 -9.36
C LYS A 198 -13.73 -3.07 -9.13
N VAL A 199 -14.49 -3.35 -10.18
CA VAL A 199 -15.64 -4.26 -10.08
C VAL A 199 -15.18 -5.66 -9.67
N TYR A 200 -14.09 -6.19 -10.26
CA TYR A 200 -13.55 -7.49 -9.88
C TYR A 200 -13.01 -7.53 -8.45
N SER A 201 -12.33 -6.50 -7.97
CA SER A 201 -11.91 -6.43 -6.57
C SER A 201 -13.12 -6.42 -5.64
N CYS A 202 -14.16 -5.66 -5.97
CA CYS A 202 -15.40 -5.64 -5.19
C CYS A 202 -16.11 -7.00 -5.18
N LEU A 203 -16.22 -7.66 -6.34
CA LEU A 203 -16.84 -9.00 -6.46
C LEU A 203 -16.10 -10.04 -5.62
N SER A 204 -14.76 -9.96 -5.55
CA SER A 204 -13.98 -10.88 -4.72
C SER A 204 -14.25 -10.73 -3.22
N LEU A 205 -14.48 -9.50 -2.72
CA LEU A 205 -14.88 -9.27 -1.32
C LEU A 205 -16.31 -9.72 -1.05
N VAL A 206 -17.23 -9.52 -2.00
CA VAL A 206 -18.60 -10.04 -1.89
C VAL A 206 -18.60 -11.56 -1.81
N ALA A 207 -17.85 -12.22 -2.69
CA ALA A 207 -17.69 -13.67 -2.66
C ALA A 207 -17.08 -14.13 -1.32
N LEU A 208 -16.10 -13.40 -0.77
CA LEU A 208 -15.51 -13.71 0.53
C LEU A 208 -16.56 -13.66 1.66
N SER A 209 -17.42 -12.64 1.67
CA SER A 209 -18.53 -12.55 2.63
C SER A 209 -19.55 -13.68 2.47
N ILE A 210 -19.86 -14.11 1.23
CA ILE A 210 -20.74 -15.25 1.00
C ILE A 210 -20.10 -16.54 1.52
N CYS A 211 -18.80 -16.74 1.29
CA CYS A 211 -18.08 -17.90 1.79
C CYS A 211 -18.11 -18.01 3.33
N SER A 212 -18.07 -16.89 4.07
CA SER A 212 -18.20 -16.92 5.53
C SER A 212 -19.58 -17.35 6.03
N TYR A 213 -20.63 -17.27 5.20
CA TYR A 213 -22.00 -17.69 5.57
C TYR A 213 -22.40 -19.07 5.03
N ALA A 214 -21.77 -19.55 3.96
CA ALA A 214 -22.17 -20.78 3.27
C ALA A 214 -21.76 -22.08 3.99
N ASN A 215 -21.03 -22.01 5.11
CA ASN A 215 -20.26 -23.13 5.64
C ASN A 215 -20.89 -23.84 6.86
N ASP A 216 -22.15 -23.53 7.20
CA ASP A 216 -22.86 -24.17 8.34
C ASP A 216 -23.26 -25.64 8.09
N GLY A 217 -23.05 -26.17 6.87
CA GLY A 217 -23.66 -27.44 6.44
C GLY A 217 -22.75 -28.66 6.32
N ASP A 218 -21.48 -28.51 5.94
CA ASP A 218 -20.55 -29.63 5.78
C ASP A 218 -19.09 -29.16 5.85
N PRO A 219 -18.21 -29.84 6.62
CA PRO A 219 -16.80 -29.52 6.65
C PRO A 219 -16.17 -29.96 5.32
N TYR A 220 -16.17 -29.09 4.32
CA TYR A 220 -15.21 -29.22 3.22
C TYR A 220 -13.81 -29.34 3.84
N SER A 221 -12.92 -30.11 3.20
CA SER A 221 -11.52 -30.19 3.61
C SER A 221 -11.00 -28.77 3.83
N THR A 222 -10.51 -28.47 5.04
CA THR A 222 -10.03 -27.14 5.46
C THR A 222 -9.03 -26.54 4.46
N MET A 223 -8.32 -27.42 3.74
CA MET A 223 -7.41 -27.04 2.67
C MET A 223 -8.12 -26.40 1.46
N VAL A 224 -9.27 -26.93 1.04
CA VAL A 224 -10.07 -26.37 -0.06
C VAL A 224 -10.62 -25.00 0.31
N GLN A 225 -11.15 -24.85 1.53
CA GLN A 225 -11.61 -23.55 2.04
C GLN A 225 -10.47 -22.53 2.08
N MET A 226 -9.29 -22.93 2.58
CA MET A 226 -8.10 -22.09 2.59
C MET A 226 -7.67 -21.66 1.18
N MET A 227 -7.73 -22.57 0.20
CA MET A 227 -7.41 -22.26 -1.19
C MET A 227 -8.43 -21.30 -1.81
N VAL A 228 -9.72 -21.48 -1.55
CA VAL A 228 -10.78 -20.59 -2.05
C VAL A 228 -10.66 -19.19 -1.43
N VAL A 229 -10.56 -19.10 -0.10
CA VAL A 229 -10.38 -17.83 0.62
C VAL A 229 -9.08 -17.15 0.18
N GLY A 230 -8.00 -17.90 0.07
CA GLY A 230 -6.71 -17.42 -0.43
C GLY A 230 -6.79 -16.90 -1.85
N ALA A 231 -7.51 -17.58 -2.75
CA ALA A 231 -7.73 -17.13 -4.12
C ALA A 231 -8.57 -15.85 -4.19
N LEU A 232 -9.60 -15.72 -3.34
CA LEU A 232 -10.42 -14.50 -3.26
C LEU A 232 -9.60 -13.30 -2.77
N ILE A 233 -8.80 -13.48 -1.72
CA ILE A 233 -7.88 -12.44 -1.22
C ILE A 233 -6.82 -12.12 -2.27
N PHE A 234 -6.19 -13.11 -2.89
CA PHE A 234 -5.26 -12.89 -4.01
C PHE A 234 -5.90 -12.03 -5.11
N THR A 235 -7.12 -12.38 -5.51
CA THR A 235 -7.88 -11.71 -6.57
C THR A 235 -8.21 -10.27 -6.20
N PHE A 236 -8.61 -10.04 -4.95
CA PHE A 236 -8.85 -8.70 -4.41
C PHE A 236 -7.61 -7.80 -4.56
N PHE A 237 -6.47 -8.26 -4.04
CA PHE A 237 -5.23 -7.48 -4.04
C PHE A 237 -4.66 -7.31 -5.45
N ALA A 238 -4.76 -8.33 -6.30
CA ALA A 238 -4.34 -8.26 -7.69
C ALA A 238 -5.11 -7.14 -8.40
N PHE A 239 -6.44 -7.18 -8.38
CA PHE A 239 -7.24 -6.20 -9.09
C PHE A 239 -7.29 -4.82 -8.42
N SER A 240 -7.03 -4.71 -7.11
CA SER A 240 -6.89 -3.41 -6.46
C SER A 240 -5.55 -2.73 -6.79
N ALA A 241 -4.49 -3.49 -7.09
CA ALA A 241 -3.15 -2.96 -7.37
C ALA A 241 -3.05 -2.17 -8.68
N TYR A 242 -3.72 -2.62 -9.75
CA TYR A 242 -3.66 -1.96 -11.06
C TYR A 242 -4.12 -0.50 -11.06
N PRO A 243 -5.34 -0.15 -10.58
CA PRO A 243 -5.80 1.23 -10.60
C PRO A 243 -4.93 2.13 -9.72
N LYS A 244 -4.39 1.61 -8.60
CA LYS A 244 -3.40 2.34 -7.79
C LYS A 244 -2.11 2.61 -8.55
N ALA A 245 -1.54 1.60 -9.20
CA ALA A 245 -0.30 1.72 -9.96
C ALA A 245 -0.43 2.74 -11.10
N VAL A 246 -1.54 2.68 -11.85
CA VAL A 246 -1.81 3.62 -12.95
C VAL A 246 -1.99 5.05 -12.44
N VAL A 247 -2.84 5.27 -11.43
CA VAL A 247 -3.09 6.61 -10.89
C VAL A 247 -1.85 7.17 -10.20
N SER A 248 -1.11 6.34 -9.46
CA SER A 248 0.16 6.74 -8.83
C SER A 248 1.21 7.12 -9.88
N SER A 249 1.32 6.38 -10.99
CA SER A 249 2.23 6.74 -12.07
C SER A 249 1.88 8.11 -12.68
N ILE A 250 0.60 8.35 -12.93
CA ILE A 250 0.11 9.64 -13.47
C ILE A 250 0.39 10.77 -12.48
N MET A 251 0.06 10.55 -11.20
CA MET A 251 0.28 11.50 -10.12
C MET A 251 1.77 11.84 -9.99
N ASN A 252 2.65 10.84 -10.02
CA ASN A 252 4.09 11.06 -9.91
C ASN A 252 4.64 11.89 -11.08
N VAL A 253 4.17 11.66 -12.31
CA VAL A 253 4.54 12.50 -13.47
C VAL A 253 4.07 13.94 -13.28
N ALA A 254 2.83 14.14 -12.82
CA ALA A 254 2.29 15.46 -12.55
C ALA A 254 3.10 16.20 -11.46
N ILE A 255 3.45 15.51 -10.36
CA ILE A 255 4.24 16.07 -9.27
C ILE A 255 5.66 16.42 -9.74
N LEU A 256 6.34 15.50 -10.45
CA LEU A 256 7.71 15.70 -10.94
C LEU A 256 7.84 16.85 -11.94
N SER A 257 6.76 17.19 -12.65
CA SER A 257 6.73 18.34 -13.56
C SER A 257 6.65 19.70 -12.83
N HIS A 258 6.36 19.71 -11.53
CA HIS A 258 6.21 20.93 -10.74
C HIS A 258 7.57 21.36 -10.13
N PRO A 259 7.94 22.65 -10.15
CA PRO A 259 9.21 23.13 -9.59
C PRO A 259 9.31 22.90 -8.07
N LEU A 260 8.17 22.84 -7.37
CA LEU A 260 8.07 22.56 -5.93
C LEU A 260 7.64 21.10 -5.65
N SER A 261 8.08 20.15 -6.48
CA SER A 261 7.68 18.74 -6.38
C SER A 261 7.94 18.12 -5.00
N TYR A 262 9.03 18.52 -4.32
CA TYR A 262 9.40 17.99 -3.01
C TYR A 262 8.36 18.32 -1.92
N LYS A 263 7.82 19.55 -1.90
CA LYS A 263 6.76 19.95 -0.97
C LYS A 263 5.48 19.14 -1.17
N ILE A 264 5.15 18.88 -2.43
CA ILE A 264 3.99 18.06 -2.79
C ILE A 264 4.21 16.60 -2.37
N PHE A 265 5.41 16.04 -2.56
CA PHE A 265 5.73 14.69 -2.08
C PHE A 265 5.64 14.56 -0.56
N ASP A 266 6.17 15.54 0.20
CA ASP A 266 6.06 15.56 1.66
C ASP A 266 4.60 15.60 2.11
N PHE A 267 3.75 16.39 1.43
CA PHE A 267 2.31 16.39 1.66
C PHE A 267 1.65 15.05 1.32
N VAL A 268 1.93 14.45 0.16
CA VAL A 268 1.33 13.17 -0.26
C VAL A 268 1.62 12.07 0.75
N ASN A 269 2.88 11.97 1.20
CA ASN A 269 3.28 10.98 2.20
C ASN A 269 2.56 11.20 3.54
N THR A 270 2.53 12.45 4.01
CA THR A 270 1.85 12.81 5.27
C THR A 270 0.35 12.53 5.19
N PHE A 271 -0.29 12.90 4.07
CA PHE A 271 -1.72 12.71 3.86
C PHE A 271 -2.09 11.22 3.79
N ALA A 272 -1.28 10.40 3.12
CA ALA A 272 -1.47 8.94 3.10
C ALA A 272 -1.44 8.35 4.52
N VAL A 273 -0.49 8.78 5.36
CA VAL A 273 -0.41 8.35 6.77
C VAL A 273 -1.64 8.81 7.57
N ILE A 274 -2.12 10.03 7.37
CA ILE A 274 -3.34 10.53 8.02
C ILE A 274 -4.55 9.67 7.63
N CYS A 275 -4.73 9.38 6.33
CA CYS A 275 -5.79 8.50 5.85
C CYS A 275 -5.71 7.10 6.48
N ASP A 276 -4.51 6.51 6.53
CA ASP A 276 -4.27 5.21 7.16
C ASP A 276 -4.67 5.22 8.63
N ILE A 277 -4.25 6.22 9.41
CA ILE A 277 -4.57 6.35 10.83
C ILE A 277 -6.08 6.52 11.04
N VAL A 278 -6.69 7.47 10.31
CA VAL A 278 -8.13 7.77 10.42
C VAL A 278 -8.94 6.52 10.11
N LEU A 279 -8.63 5.82 9.02
CA LEU A 279 -9.39 4.65 8.60
C LEU A 279 -9.17 3.48 9.57
N THR A 280 -7.94 3.26 10.05
CA THR A 280 -7.62 2.20 11.01
C THR A 280 -8.36 2.41 12.32
N ILE A 281 -8.39 3.64 12.85
CA ILE A 281 -9.11 3.97 14.08
C ILE A 281 -10.63 3.84 13.85
N ALA A 282 -11.16 4.43 12.78
CA ALA A 282 -12.59 4.41 12.47
C ALA A 282 -13.11 2.97 12.32
N LEU A 283 -12.38 2.13 11.58
CA LEU A 283 -12.71 0.72 11.44
C LEU A 283 -12.57 -0.01 12.77
N THR A 284 -11.52 0.19 13.56
CA THR A 284 -11.42 -0.48 14.87
C THR A 284 -12.63 -0.19 15.76
N VAL A 285 -13.03 1.09 15.86
CA VAL A 285 -14.20 1.49 16.66
C VAL A 285 -15.48 0.86 16.11
N PHE A 286 -15.65 0.89 14.79
CA PHE A 286 -16.82 0.30 14.12
C PHE A 286 -16.87 -1.22 14.28
N MET A 287 -15.74 -1.91 14.07
CA MET A 287 -15.59 -3.36 14.20
C MET A 287 -15.80 -3.80 15.65
N ASN A 288 -15.27 -3.10 16.64
CA ASN A 288 -15.50 -3.42 18.05
C ASN A 288 -16.99 -3.37 18.39
N LYS A 289 -17.70 -2.35 17.89
CA LYS A 289 -19.16 -2.24 18.06
C LYS A 289 -19.93 -3.30 17.27
N ALA A 290 -19.48 -3.63 16.06
CA ALA A 290 -20.13 -4.60 15.18
C ALA A 290 -19.93 -6.05 15.66
N VAL A 291 -18.71 -6.43 16.06
CA VAL A 291 -18.40 -7.76 16.62
C VAL A 291 -19.22 -8.00 17.89
N GLY A 292 -19.31 -7.01 18.78
CA GLY A 292 -20.09 -7.11 20.00
C GLY A 292 -21.60 -7.25 19.79
N THR A 293 -22.13 -6.96 18.59
CA THR A 293 -23.57 -6.97 18.30
C THR A 293 -24.00 -8.00 17.26
N VAL A 294 -23.17 -8.29 16.25
CA VAL A 294 -23.50 -9.11 15.07
C VAL A 294 -22.49 -10.27 14.86
N GLY A 295 -21.45 -10.37 15.69
CA GLY A 295 -20.41 -11.41 15.56
C GLY A 295 -19.43 -11.19 14.41
N ILE A 296 -18.51 -12.16 14.21
CA ILE A 296 -17.41 -12.07 13.24
C ILE A 296 -17.93 -12.00 11.79
N ASN A 297 -18.94 -12.82 11.44
CA ASN A 297 -19.46 -12.89 10.07
C ASN A 297 -20.18 -11.59 9.67
N GLY A 298 -20.97 -11.00 10.59
CA GLY A 298 -21.59 -9.69 10.38
C GLY A 298 -20.57 -8.57 10.24
N THR A 299 -19.42 -8.71 10.89
CA THR A 299 -18.30 -7.77 10.80
C THR A 299 -17.64 -7.80 9.42
N VAL A 300 -17.36 -8.99 8.87
CA VAL A 300 -16.83 -9.15 7.49
C VAL A 300 -17.81 -8.57 6.46
N VAL A 301 -19.11 -8.85 6.59
CA VAL A 301 -20.13 -8.26 5.70
C VAL A 301 -20.15 -6.74 5.79
N SER A 302 -20.04 -6.19 7.00
CA SER A 302 -20.06 -4.73 7.18
C SER A 302 -18.88 -4.04 6.50
N VAL A 303 -17.68 -4.63 6.56
CA VAL A 303 -16.52 -4.11 5.80
C VAL A 303 -16.75 -4.22 4.31
N THR A 304 -17.27 -5.35 3.83
CA THR A 304 -17.59 -5.54 2.41
C THR A 304 -18.59 -4.50 1.91
N VAL A 305 -19.66 -4.22 2.68
CA VAL A 305 -20.63 -3.17 2.36
C VAL A 305 -19.97 -1.80 2.28
N PHE A 306 -19.11 -1.48 3.25
CA PHE A 306 -18.37 -0.21 3.24
C PHE A 306 -17.44 -0.10 2.02
N TYR A 307 -16.76 -1.18 1.65
CA TYR A 307 -15.93 -1.23 0.44
C TYR A 307 -16.74 -1.15 -0.86
N ILE A 308 -17.95 -1.73 -0.90
CA ILE A 308 -18.89 -1.57 -2.02
C ILE A 308 -19.23 -0.09 -2.20
N PHE A 309 -19.58 0.62 -1.12
CA PHE A 309 -19.89 2.05 -1.19
C PHE A 309 -18.70 2.87 -1.69
N HIS A 310 -17.51 2.57 -1.18
CA HIS A 310 -16.27 3.18 -1.66
C HIS A 310 -16.04 2.91 -3.16
N THR A 311 -16.19 1.67 -3.59
CA THR A 311 -16.04 1.28 -5.00
C THR A 311 -17.08 1.95 -5.87
N LEU A 312 -18.34 2.00 -5.43
CA LEU A 312 -19.43 2.64 -6.15
C LEU A 312 -19.18 4.15 -6.29
N TYR A 313 -18.73 4.81 -5.23
CA TYR A 313 -18.27 6.19 -5.28
C TYR A 313 -17.20 6.36 -6.37
N HIS A 314 -16.18 5.50 -6.40
CA HIS A 314 -15.11 5.57 -7.39
C HIS A 314 -15.48 5.08 -8.80
N VAL A 315 -16.54 4.30 -8.98
CA VAL A 315 -17.01 3.90 -10.32
C VAL A 315 -17.94 4.97 -10.90
N LEU A 316 -18.81 5.55 -10.07
CA LEU A 316 -19.82 6.54 -10.49
C LEU A 316 -19.26 7.96 -10.59
N ILE A 317 -18.55 8.41 -9.55
CA ILE A 317 -17.94 9.75 -9.50
C ILE A 317 -16.51 9.70 -10.08
N GLY A 318 -15.94 8.50 -10.12
CA GLY A 318 -14.60 8.09 -10.51
C GLY A 318 -13.75 9.03 -11.33
N ILE A 319 -12.58 9.35 -10.75
CA ILE A 319 -11.36 9.93 -11.32
C ILE A 319 -11.52 10.18 -12.82
N ARG A 320 -11.85 11.42 -13.20
CA ARG A 320 -11.76 11.85 -14.58
C ARG A 320 -10.30 11.82 -15.02
N LEU A 321 -9.82 10.64 -15.44
CA LEU A 321 -8.54 10.46 -16.12
C LEU A 321 -8.49 11.26 -17.43
N SER A 322 -9.67 11.66 -17.95
CA SER A 322 -9.81 12.62 -19.05
C SER A 322 -9.17 13.98 -18.77
N ASP A 323 -8.97 14.36 -17.49
CA ASP A 323 -8.33 15.63 -17.12
C ASP A 323 -6.79 15.53 -17.13
N VAL A 324 -6.25 14.38 -17.59
CA VAL A 324 -4.82 14.04 -17.63
C VAL A 324 -4.37 13.82 -19.08
N SER A 325 -4.66 14.77 -19.99
CA SER A 325 -3.78 14.88 -21.16
C SER A 325 -2.50 15.59 -20.69
N PRO A 326 -1.29 15.04 -20.96
CA PRO A 326 -0.03 15.75 -20.74
C PRO A 326 0.13 17.01 -21.62
N GLU A 327 -0.91 17.43 -22.33
CA GLU A 327 -0.80 18.11 -23.62
C GLU A 327 -1.10 19.61 -23.58
N SER A 328 -1.20 20.25 -22.41
CA SER A 328 -1.53 21.70 -22.35
C SER A 328 -0.63 22.56 -21.48
N ARG A 329 0.45 22.02 -20.88
CA ARG A 329 1.41 22.85 -20.10
C ARG A 329 2.83 22.91 -20.67
N MET A 330 3.02 22.53 -21.93
CA MET A 330 4.11 23.06 -22.75
C MET A 330 3.64 24.33 -23.48
N HIS A 331 3.20 25.36 -22.74
CA HIS A 331 3.47 26.70 -23.22
C HIS A 331 4.97 26.92 -23.00
N SER A 332 5.73 26.52 -24.02
CA SER A 332 7.09 26.99 -24.26
C SER A 332 7.11 28.51 -24.00
N PRO A 333 7.88 29.02 -23.01
CA PRO A 333 8.32 30.39 -23.16
C PRO A 333 9.17 30.37 -24.42
N HIS A 334 8.73 31.09 -25.46
CA HIS A 334 9.52 31.40 -26.63
C HIS A 334 10.89 31.93 -26.15
N VAL A 335 11.86 31.02 -26.02
CA VAL A 335 13.27 31.38 -26.06
C VAL A 335 13.52 31.61 -27.55
N PRO A 336 13.82 32.85 -27.97
CA PRO A 336 14.16 33.08 -29.36
C PRO A 336 15.45 32.31 -29.62
N TYR A 337 15.35 31.23 -30.40
CA TYR A 337 16.52 30.60 -31.00
C TYR A 337 17.17 31.66 -31.89
N GLY A 338 18.26 32.24 -31.39
CA GLY A 338 19.22 32.95 -32.23
C GLY A 338 19.71 32.01 -33.34
N PRO A 339 19.96 32.54 -34.55
CA PRO A 339 20.36 31.70 -35.67
C PRO A 339 21.71 31.03 -35.37
N PRO A 340 21.91 29.78 -35.83
CA PRO A 340 23.17 29.09 -35.64
C PRO A 340 24.25 29.77 -36.48
N LEU A 341 25.32 30.20 -35.82
CA LEU A 341 26.60 30.46 -36.46
C LEU A 341 27.06 29.17 -37.16
N GLY A 342 27.24 29.25 -38.48
CA GLY A 342 27.74 28.12 -39.26
C GLY A 342 27.99 28.43 -40.73
N ARG A 343 29.18 28.96 -41.02
CA ARG A 343 30.00 28.80 -42.25
C ARG A 343 29.55 29.52 -43.53
N LEU A 344 30.17 30.68 -43.77
CA LEU A 344 31.15 30.90 -44.85
C LEU A 344 32.24 31.84 -44.35
#